data_AF-A0A526UTY0-F1
#
_entry.id   AF-A0A526UTY0-F1
#
_cell.length_a   1.000
_cell.length_b   1.000
_cell.length_c   1.000
_cell.angle_alpha   90.00
_cell.angle_beta   90.00
_cell.angle_gamma   90.00
#
_symmetry.space_group_name_H-M   'P 1'
#
loop_
_entity.id
_entity.type
_entity.pdbx_description
1 polymer ?
#
loop_
_entity_poly.entity_id
_entity_poly.type
_entity_poly.pdbx_seq_one_letter_code
_entity_poly.pdbx_strand_id
1 'polypeptide(L)'
;MSMAGTVVADGGGSLHQRILTDISEKITSGAWAPGHRIPFEHELSVQYNCSRMTVNKALSQLAKAGLIERRRRSGSFVRRPQSQAAVLEIHDIRMEVEALGLPYRYERVARHKRRSSAEDRALLELGLAGP
;
A
#
# COMPACT_ATOMS: atom_id res chain seq x y z
N MET A 1 -40.69 29.70 19.54
CA MET A 1 -40.41 30.43 18.28
C MET A 1 -38.96 30.14 17.92
N SER A 2 -38.66 29.07 17.18
CA SER A 2 -38.77 28.92 15.72
C SER A 2 -37.93 29.95 14.96
N MET A 3 -36.78 29.56 14.39
CA MET A 3 -36.66 29.16 12.97
C MET A 3 -35.19 29.11 12.50
N ALA A 4 -34.91 28.09 11.68
CA ALA A 4 -33.98 28.03 10.53
C ALA A 4 -32.48 28.26 10.78
N GLY A 5 -31.61 27.29 10.52
CA GLY A 5 -31.11 26.90 9.18
C GLY A 5 -29.57 27.11 9.21
N THR A 6 -28.67 26.38 8.55
CA THR A 6 -28.72 25.70 7.27
C THR A 6 -27.48 24.80 7.15
N VAL A 7 -27.64 23.73 6.36
CA VAL A 7 -26.67 22.74 5.87
C VAL A 7 -25.42 23.37 5.24
N VAL A 8 -24.24 22.77 5.46
CA VAL A 8 -23.20 22.65 4.43
C VAL A 8 -22.67 21.22 4.39
N ALA A 9 -23.09 20.51 3.35
CA ALA A 9 -22.43 19.31 2.85
C ALA A 9 -21.41 19.78 1.82
N ASP A 10 -20.14 19.41 1.98
CA ASP A 10 -19.11 19.67 0.96
C ASP A 10 -18.31 18.38 0.69
N GLY A 11 -18.08 18.12 -0.60
CA GLY A 11 -17.44 16.92 -1.14
C GLY A 11 -18.34 16.10 -2.08
N GLY A 12 -18.54 16.57 -3.32
CA GLY A 12 -19.40 16.01 -4.38
C GLY A 12 -18.98 14.64 -4.94
N GLY A 13 -18.95 13.62 -4.10
CA GLY A 13 -18.86 12.21 -4.49
C GLY A 13 -20.05 11.41 -3.94
N SER A 14 -20.41 10.31 -4.62
CA SER A 14 -21.44 9.39 -4.08
C SER A 14 -21.06 8.90 -2.66
N LEU A 15 -22.03 8.58 -1.81
CA LEU A 15 -21.77 8.02 -0.46
C LEU A 15 -20.83 6.80 -0.51
N HIS A 16 -21.00 5.98 -1.54
CA HIS A 16 -20.09 4.87 -1.85
C HIS A 16 -18.63 5.32 -2.02
N GLN A 17 -18.39 6.39 -2.79
CA GLN A 17 -17.07 6.95 -2.99
C GLN A 17 -16.49 7.51 -1.69
N ARG A 18 -17.31 8.18 -0.88
CA ARG A 18 -16.88 8.71 0.41
C ARG A 18 -16.41 7.61 1.37
N ILE A 19 -17.15 6.51 1.44
CA ILE A 19 -16.78 5.33 2.24
C ILE A 19 -15.48 4.70 1.72
N LEU A 20 -15.34 4.58 0.40
CA LEU A 20 -14.13 4.05 -0.23
C LEU A 20 -12.89 4.87 0.12
N THR A 21 -12.98 6.18 -0.07
CA THR A 21 -11.87 7.11 0.20
C THR A 21 -11.47 7.07 1.67
N ASP A 22 -12.42 7.28 2.59
CA ASP A 22 -12.12 7.31 4.03
C ASP A 22 -11.51 6.00 4.53
N ILE A 23 -12.06 4.85 4.16
CA ILE A 23 -11.51 3.56 4.60
C ILE A 23 -10.13 3.31 3.97
N SER A 24 -9.93 3.67 2.70
CA SER A 24 -8.62 3.53 2.04
C SER A 24 -7.57 4.41 2.71
N GLU A 25 -7.91 5.63 3.09
CA GLU A 25 -7.05 6.55 3.83
C GLU A 25 -6.70 6.01 5.21
N LYS A 26 -7.66 5.45 5.96
CA LYS A 26 -7.39 4.80 7.25
C LYS A 26 -6.42 3.62 7.13
N ILE A 27 -6.52 2.84 6.05
CA ILE A 27 -5.62 1.71 5.80
C ILE A 27 -4.22 2.21 5.39
N THR A 28 -4.14 3.12 4.43
CA THR A 28 -2.87 3.62 3.86
C THR A 28 -2.08 4.50 4.82
N SER A 29 -2.75 5.27 5.67
CA SER A 29 -2.13 6.03 6.76
C SER A 29 -1.64 5.14 7.92
N GLY A 30 -2.06 3.87 7.97
CA GLY A 30 -1.76 2.95 9.06
C GLY A 30 -2.65 3.09 10.29
N ALA A 31 -3.63 4.01 10.30
CA ALA A 31 -4.62 4.11 11.38
C ALA A 31 -5.37 2.78 11.59
N TRP A 32 -5.65 2.08 10.50
CA TRP A 32 -6.09 0.68 10.49
C TRP A 32 -4.95 -0.21 9.99
N ALA A 33 -4.15 -0.69 10.94
CA ALA A 33 -3.01 -1.56 10.65
C ALA A 33 -3.43 -2.92 10.02
N PRO A 34 -2.51 -3.62 9.33
CA PRO A 34 -2.78 -4.95 8.83
C PRO A 34 -3.30 -5.93 9.89
N GLY A 35 -4.39 -6.63 9.57
CA GLY A 35 -5.12 -7.50 10.51
C GLY A 35 -6.16 -6.77 11.37
N HIS A 36 -6.24 -5.44 11.31
CA HIS A 36 -7.31 -4.68 11.96
C HIS A 36 -8.68 -5.13 11.44
N ARG A 37 -9.64 -5.26 12.36
CA ARG A 37 -11.00 -5.69 12.04
C ARG A 37 -11.83 -4.49 11.61
N ILE A 38 -12.32 -4.53 10.37
CA ILE A 38 -13.23 -3.50 9.86
C ILE A 38 -14.55 -3.59 10.64
N PRO A 39 -15.15 -2.45 11.04
CA PRO A 39 -16.48 -2.43 11.63
C PRO A 39 -17.51 -3.16 10.76
N PHE A 40 -18.55 -3.70 11.39
CA PHE A 40 -19.58 -4.44 10.68
C PHE A 40 -20.38 -3.51 9.75
N GLU A 41 -20.98 -4.10 8.72
CA GLU A 41 -21.76 -3.34 7.72
C GLU A 41 -22.89 -2.51 8.35
N HIS A 42 -23.50 -3.00 9.43
CA HIS A 42 -24.56 -2.28 10.13
C HIS A 42 -24.01 -1.06 10.90
N GLU A 43 -22.85 -1.18 11.53
CA GLU A 43 -22.18 -0.08 12.24
C GLU A 43 -21.77 1.02 11.27
N LEU A 44 -21.17 0.63 10.15
CA LEU A 44 -20.80 1.57 9.07
C LEU A 44 -22.05 2.20 8.45
N SER A 45 -23.16 1.46 8.29
CA SER A 45 -24.40 2.03 7.74
C SER A 45 -24.97 3.14 8.63
N VAL A 46 -24.85 3.00 9.95
CA VAL A 46 -25.22 4.04 10.92
C VAL A 46 -24.23 5.20 10.86
N GLN A 47 -22.92 4.91 10.86
CA GLN A 47 -21.87 5.93 10.82
C GLN A 47 -21.93 6.83 9.58
N TYR A 48 -22.21 6.25 8.41
CA TYR A 48 -22.28 6.98 7.14
C TYR A 48 -23.70 7.39 6.76
N ASN A 49 -24.69 7.09 7.58
CA ASN A 49 -26.11 7.35 7.33
C ASN A 49 -26.55 6.89 5.93
N CYS A 50 -26.28 5.62 5.59
CA CYS A 50 -26.55 5.08 4.27
C CYS A 50 -27.10 3.65 4.32
N SER A 51 -27.58 3.13 3.18
CA SER A 51 -28.05 1.75 3.11
C SER A 51 -26.91 0.74 3.33
N ARG A 52 -27.23 -0.43 3.87
CA ARG A 52 -26.28 -1.56 3.97
C ARG A 52 -25.73 -1.98 2.60
N MET A 53 -26.54 -1.89 1.55
CA MET A 53 -26.09 -2.17 0.17
C MET A 53 -24.97 -1.22 -0.26
N THR A 54 -25.05 0.06 0.09
CA THR A 54 -24.01 1.06 -0.24
C THR A 54 -22.69 0.73 0.45
N VAL A 55 -22.73 0.38 1.75
CA VAL A 55 -21.56 -0.08 2.51
C VAL A 55 -21.00 -1.36 1.90
N ASN A 56 -21.86 -2.35 1.65
CA ASN A 56 -21.46 -3.63 1.09
C ASN A 56 -20.77 -3.47 -0.27
N LYS A 57 -21.26 -2.57 -1.12
CA LYS A 57 -20.64 -2.23 -2.41
C LYS A 57 -19.23 -1.67 -2.21
N ALA A 58 -19.05 -0.71 -1.29
CA ALA A 58 -17.75 -0.12 -0.99
C ALA A 58 -16.76 -1.16 -0.44
N LEU A 59 -17.18 -1.96 0.56
CA LEU A 59 -16.35 -3.03 1.12
C LEU A 59 -16.00 -4.10 0.08
N SER A 60 -16.92 -4.43 -0.84
CA SER A 60 -16.65 -5.37 -1.94
C SER A 60 -15.58 -4.82 -2.88
N GLN A 61 -15.60 -3.53 -3.18
CA GLN A 61 -14.59 -2.89 -4.01
C GLN A 61 -13.22 -2.81 -3.30
N LEU A 62 -13.18 -2.51 -2.00
CA LEU A 62 -11.95 -2.56 -1.21
C LEU A 62 -11.35 -3.98 -1.17
N ALA A 63 -12.20 -5.00 -1.05
CA ALA A 63 -11.76 -6.40 -1.09
C ALA A 63 -11.21 -6.76 -2.47
N LYS A 64 -11.87 -6.31 -3.55
CA LYS A 64 -11.40 -6.50 -4.92
C LYS A 64 -10.07 -5.79 -5.18
N ALA A 65 -9.85 -4.63 -4.58
CA ALA A 65 -8.59 -3.89 -4.62
C ALA A 65 -7.48 -4.51 -3.75
N GLY A 66 -7.80 -5.55 -2.98
CA GLY A 66 -6.83 -6.25 -2.13
C GLY A 66 -6.44 -5.51 -0.84
N LEU A 67 -7.12 -4.41 -0.49
CA LEU A 67 -6.87 -3.65 0.75
C LEU A 67 -7.44 -4.34 1.99
N ILE A 68 -8.53 -5.09 1.82
CA ILE A 68 -9.16 -5.87 2.88
C ILE A 68 -9.41 -7.31 2.42
N GLU A 69 -9.60 -8.21 3.36
CA GLU A 69 -10.06 -9.57 3.13
C GLU A 69 -11.36 -9.83 3.91
N ARG A 70 -12.27 -10.60 3.29
CA ARG A 70 -13.53 -11.01 3.91
C ARG A 70 -13.42 -12.44 4.41
N ARG A 71 -13.63 -12.65 5.70
CA ARG A 71 -13.58 -13.96 6.34
C ARG A 71 -14.98 -14.39 6.75
N ARG A 72 -15.43 -15.54 6.25
CA ARG A 72 -16.79 -16.06 6.50
C ARG A 72 -17.02 -16.21 8.01
N ARG A 73 -18.11 -15.63 8.52
CA ARG A 73 -18.49 -15.58 9.95
C ARG A 73 -17.55 -14.80 10.89
N SER A 74 -16.43 -14.27 10.42
CA SER A 74 -15.47 -13.52 11.26
C SER A 74 -15.47 -12.01 10.99
N GLY A 75 -15.99 -11.59 9.83
CA GLY A 75 -16.04 -10.19 9.41
C GLY A 75 -15.03 -9.85 8.32
N SER A 76 -14.71 -8.57 8.16
CA SER A 76 -13.70 -8.10 7.21
C SER A 76 -12.48 -7.57 7.95
N PHE A 77 -11.29 -7.77 7.40
CA PHE A 77 -10.02 -7.40 8.04
C PHE A 77 -9.12 -6.70 7.03
N VAL A 78 -8.33 -5.73 7.49
CA VAL A 78 -7.28 -5.12 6.67
C VAL A 78 -6.30 -6.20 6.24
N ARG A 79 -6.08 -6.33 4.93
CA ARG A 79 -5.19 -7.34 4.40
C ARG A 79 -3.76 -6.97 4.78
N ARG A 80 -2.94 -7.97 5.11
CA ARG A 80 -1.49 -7.75 5.10
C ARG A 80 -1.08 -7.46 3.66
N PRO A 81 -0.30 -6.40 3.41
CA PRO A 81 0.41 -6.28 2.15
C PRO A 81 1.17 -7.59 1.98
N GLN A 82 0.69 -8.46 1.09
CA GLN A 82 1.60 -9.41 0.50
C GLN A 82 2.51 -8.49 -0.28
N SER A 83 3.72 -8.31 0.23
CA SER A 83 4.80 -7.86 -0.62
C SER A 83 4.85 -8.84 -1.78
N GLN A 84 4.11 -8.53 -2.85
CA GLN A 84 4.75 -8.54 -4.13
C GLN A 84 5.89 -7.56 -3.95
N ALA A 85 7.00 -8.04 -3.37
CA ALA A 85 8.28 -7.45 -3.68
C ALA A 85 8.23 -7.45 -5.21
N ALA A 86 8.11 -6.26 -5.80
CA ALA A 86 8.38 -6.15 -7.21
C ALA A 86 9.77 -6.76 -7.34
N VAL A 87 9.84 -7.95 -7.94
CA VAL A 87 11.12 -8.56 -8.26
C VAL A 87 11.67 -7.63 -9.33
N LEU A 88 12.42 -6.62 -8.91
CA LEU A 88 13.21 -5.80 -9.79
C LEU A 88 14.34 -6.71 -10.25
N GLU A 89 14.16 -7.29 -11.43
CA GLU A 89 15.22 -8.03 -12.09
C GLU A 89 16.35 -7.04 -12.40
N ILE A 90 17.50 -7.23 -11.73
CA ILE A 90 18.73 -6.53 -12.08
C ILE A 90 19.26 -7.20 -13.34
N HIS A 91 19.03 -6.55 -14.48
CA HIS A 91 19.49 -7.01 -15.77
C HIS A 91 20.97 -6.68 -15.98
N ASP A 92 21.64 -7.47 -16.82
CA ASP A 92 23.00 -7.15 -17.23
C ASP A 92 22.99 -5.96 -18.20
N ILE A 93 23.59 -4.85 -17.80
CA ILE A 93 23.65 -3.60 -18.59
C ILE A 93 24.25 -3.83 -19.98
N ARG A 94 25.20 -4.77 -20.15
CA ARG A 94 25.74 -5.11 -21.48
C ARG A 94 24.63 -5.62 -22.39
N MET A 95 23.85 -6.58 -21.90
CA MET A 95 22.77 -7.21 -22.66
C MET A 95 21.72 -6.18 -23.07
N GLU A 96 21.36 -5.27 -22.17
CA GLU A 96 20.41 -4.19 -22.48
C GLU A 96 20.92 -3.26 -23.58
N VAL A 97 22.18 -2.83 -23.49
CA VAL A 97 22.78 -1.93 -24.48
C VAL A 97 22.88 -2.60 -25.86
N GLU A 98 23.29 -3.87 -25.90
CA GLU A 98 23.40 -4.65 -27.15
C GLU A 98 22.02 -4.95 -27.76
N ALA A 99 20.99 -5.20 -26.94
CA ALA A 99 19.61 -5.41 -27.40
C ALA A 99 19.01 -4.16 -28.06
N LEU A 100 19.48 -2.97 -27.69
CA LEU A 100 19.14 -1.71 -28.35
C LEU A 100 19.94 -1.46 -29.63
N GLY A 101 20.82 -2.39 -30.03
CA GLY A 101 21.70 -2.26 -31.20
C GLY A 101 22.83 -1.24 -31.00
N LEU A 102 23.12 -0.86 -29.75
CA LEU A 102 24.17 0.09 -29.41
C LEU A 102 25.46 -0.65 -29.04
N PRO A 103 26.64 -0.08 -29.36
CA PRO A 103 27.91 -0.67 -28.96
C PRO A 103 28.16 -0.48 -27.46
N TYR A 104 28.21 -1.58 -26.71
CA TYR A 104 28.54 -1.55 -25.29
C TYR A 104 30.04 -1.29 -25.07
N ARG A 105 30.36 -0.28 -24.25
CA ARG A 105 31.70 -0.04 -23.70
C ARG A 105 31.61 0.52 -22.29
N TYR A 106 32.61 0.21 -21.47
CA TYR A 106 32.82 0.89 -20.21
C TYR A 106 34.31 1.24 -20.08
N GLU A 107 34.58 2.29 -19.32
CA GLU A 107 35.93 2.68 -18.93
C GLU A 107 35.95 2.88 -17.41
N ARG A 108 37.01 2.39 -16.76
CA ARG A 108 37.18 2.56 -15.31
C ARG A 108 37.70 3.97 -15.02
N VAL A 109 36.79 4.89 -14.68
CA VAL A 109 37.12 6.27 -14.33
C VAL A 109 38.01 6.34 -13.08
N ALA A 110 37.68 5.58 -12.03
CA ALA A 110 38.46 5.55 -10.80
C ALA A 110 38.29 4.21 -10.08
N ARG A 111 39.24 3.88 -9.21
CA ARG A 111 39.14 2.75 -8.28
C ARG A 111 39.74 3.14 -6.95
N HIS A 112 38.95 3.03 -5.90
CA HIS A 112 39.41 3.25 -4.53
C HIS A 112 39.39 1.94 -3.76
N LYS A 113 40.51 1.60 -3.14
CA LYS A 113 40.59 0.51 -2.17
C LYS A 113 40.60 1.12 -0.77
N ARG A 114 39.66 0.71 0.07
CA ARG A 114 39.61 1.09 1.49
C ARG A 114 39.32 -0.14 2.34
N ARG A 115 39.66 -0.07 3.62
CA ARG A 115 39.17 -1.06 4.60
C ARG A 115 37.65 -0.95 4.68
N SER A 116 36.98 -2.09 4.84
CA SER A 116 35.54 -2.14 5.07
C SER A 116 35.22 -1.51 6.44
N SER A 117 34.15 -0.72 6.47
CA SER A 117 33.60 -0.17 7.70
C SER A 117 32.72 -1.23 8.40
N ALA A 118 32.27 -0.95 9.63
CA ALA A 118 31.24 -1.77 10.27
C ALA A 118 29.92 -1.76 9.48
N GLU A 119 29.57 -0.61 8.89
CA GLU A 119 28.38 -0.45 8.05
C GLU A 119 28.46 -1.28 6.76
N ASP A 120 29.60 -1.27 6.05
CA ASP A 120 29.77 -2.11 4.85
C ASP A 120 29.60 -3.60 5.18
N ARG A 121 30.14 -4.04 6.32
CA ARG A 121 30.04 -5.44 6.76
C ARG A 121 28.61 -5.81 7.11
N ALA A 122 27.86 -4.91 7.73
CA ALA A 122 26.44 -5.10 8.00
C ALA A 122 25.62 -5.14 6.70
N LEU A 123 25.87 -4.20 5.78
CA LEU A 123 25.17 -4.10 4.49
C LEU A 123 25.45 -5.28 3.56
N LEU A 124 26.68 -5.79 3.55
CA LEU A 124 27.10 -6.92 2.73
C LEU A 124 26.94 -8.27 3.44
N GLU A 125 26.37 -8.27 4.65
CA GLU A 125 26.18 -9.46 5.49
C GLU A 125 27.49 -10.26 5.70
N LEU A 126 28.61 -9.56 5.67
CA LEU A 126 29.92 -10.15 5.93
C LEU A 126 30.08 -10.25 7.45
N GLY A 127 29.97 -11.48 7.98
CA GLY A 127 30.23 -11.76 9.38
C GLY A 127 31.61 -11.25 9.82
N LEU A 128 31.81 -11.12 11.13
CA LEU A 128 33.13 -10.88 11.73
C LEU A 128 34.05 -12.10 11.51
N ALA A 129 34.41 -12.38 10.26
CA ALA A 129 35.34 -13.43 9.89
C ALA A 129 36.19 -12.89 8.72
N GLY A 130 37.49 -12.69 8.86
CA GLY A 130 38.38 -12.98 9.98
C GLY A 130 39.63 -12.10 9.87
N PRO A 131 40.83 -12.57 10.28
CA PRO A 131 42.05 -12.06 9.66
C PRO A 131 42.08 -12.38 8.15
#